data_AF-A0A800UFT3-F1
#
_entry.id   AF-A0A800UFT3-F1
#
_cell.length_a   1.000
_cell.length_b   1.000
_cell.length_c   1.000
_cell.angle_alpha   90.00
_cell.angle_beta   90.00
_cell.angle_gamma   90.00
#
_symmetry.space_group_name_H-M   'P 1'
#
loop_
_entity.id
_entity.type
_entity.pdbx_description
1 polymer ?
#
loop_
_entity_poly.entity_id
_entity_poly.type
_entity_poly.pdbx_seq_one_letter_code
_entity_poly.pdbx_strand_id
1 'polypeptide(L)'
;MNQSISEEEGIKTLNSMIEVIKKSEVIYHPSLFWEKLNKINLQQLQTSGYQNFKRTVNQNYFNFLVTSPINDQFISLFLKWLKNPKLGVFTSRFEGDKYLECFEHKFKLNPIQQFFYKLFVSMLWEYTGTIDKENLLEKLEEPIEGNPLRISYKGKLISQDLCNSILEYYSIMNHVPSDEKENLTISELGGGMGGVHSCF
;
A
#
# COMPACT_ATOMS: atom_id res chain seq x y z
N MET A 1 -22.74 -1.19 -7.72
CA MET A 1 -22.51 -0.22 -8.80
C MET A 1 -21.70 0.92 -8.22
N ASN A 2 -20.37 0.87 -8.33
CA ASN A 2 -19.51 1.97 -7.87
C ASN A 2 -19.51 3.05 -8.96
N GLN A 3 -20.07 4.21 -8.65
CA GLN A 3 -19.82 5.42 -9.42
C GLN A 3 -18.36 5.79 -9.18
N SER A 4 -17.49 5.49 -10.14
CA SER A 4 -16.16 6.08 -10.18
C SER A 4 -16.35 7.61 -10.26
N ILE A 5 -16.02 8.33 -9.20
CA ILE A 5 -15.94 9.79 -9.21
C ILE A 5 -15.04 10.15 -10.40
N SER A 6 -15.50 11.05 -11.27
CA SER A 6 -14.68 11.45 -12.40
C SER A 6 -13.41 12.12 -11.89
N GLU A 7 -12.27 11.92 -12.56
CA GLU A 7 -10.98 12.49 -12.11
C GLU A 7 -11.07 14.00 -11.87
N GLU A 8 -11.86 14.69 -12.70
CA GLU A 8 -12.17 16.12 -12.57
C GLU A 8 -12.93 16.45 -11.27
N GLU A 9 -13.90 15.63 -10.89
CA GLU A 9 -14.65 15.78 -9.64
C GLU A 9 -13.79 15.46 -8.41
N GLY A 10 -12.87 14.50 -8.52
CA GLY A 10 -11.87 14.19 -7.49
C GLY A 10 -10.91 15.36 -7.25
N ILE A 11 -10.36 15.95 -8.31
CA ILE A 11 -9.49 17.13 -8.23
C ILE A 11 -10.25 18.33 -7.65
N LYS A 12 -11.50 18.54 -8.08
CA LYS A 12 -12.35 19.61 -7.55
C LYS A 12 -12.60 19.46 -6.05
N THR A 13 -12.89 18.24 -5.60
CA THR A 13 -13.08 17.93 -4.17
C THR A 13 -11.81 18.19 -3.37
N LEU A 14 -10.66 17.73 -3.88
CA LEU A 14 -9.35 17.96 -3.25
C LEU A 14 -9.03 19.46 -3.12
N ASN A 15 -9.28 20.24 -4.17
CA ASN A 15 -9.11 21.69 -4.11
C ASN A 15 -10.05 22.33 -3.08
N SER A 16 -11.30 21.88 -2.99
CA SER A 16 -12.24 22.36 -1.97
C SER A 16 -11.74 22.08 -0.55
N MET A 17 -11.17 20.90 -0.30
CA MET A 17 -10.59 20.54 1.01
C MET A 17 -9.40 21.45 1.36
N ILE A 18 -8.53 21.72 0.39
CA ILE A 18 -7.39 22.63 0.57
C ILE A 18 -7.87 24.05 0.91
N GLU A 19 -8.91 24.54 0.24
CA GLU A 19 -9.47 25.86 0.52
C GLU A 19 -10.11 25.96 1.91
N VAL A 20 -10.71 24.88 2.42
CA VAL A 20 -11.21 24.83 3.80
C VAL A 20 -10.05 24.97 4.79
N ILE A 21 -8.94 24.25 4.57
CA ILE A 21 -7.75 24.33 5.43
C ILE A 21 -7.13 25.73 5.39
N LYS A 22 -7.07 26.38 4.23
CA LYS A 22 -6.53 27.75 4.14
C LYS A 22 -7.37 28.78 4.91
N LYS A 23 -8.67 28.54 5.05
CA LYS A 23 -9.61 29.43 5.76
C LYS A 23 -9.71 29.14 7.26
N SER A 24 -9.14 28.04 7.75
CA SER A 24 -9.16 27.70 9.17
C SER A 24 -8.12 28.47 9.96
N GLU A 25 -8.17 28.33 11.29
CA GLU A 25 -7.19 28.92 12.19
C GLU A 25 -5.78 28.40 11.91
N VAL A 26 -4.76 29.23 12.15
CA VAL A 26 -3.34 28.93 11.85
C VAL A 26 -2.87 27.63 12.51
N ILE A 27 -3.42 27.25 13.66
CA ILE A 27 -3.08 25.99 14.35
C ILE A 27 -3.43 24.74 13.53
N TYR A 28 -4.34 24.86 12.55
CA TYR A 28 -4.75 23.78 11.65
C TYR A 28 -4.01 23.82 10.31
N HIS A 29 -3.16 24.82 10.08
CA HIS A 29 -2.40 24.91 8.85
C HIS A 29 -1.29 23.84 8.84
N PRO A 30 -1.06 23.18 7.69
CA PRO A 30 0.03 22.23 7.57
C PRO A 30 1.38 22.93 7.79
N SER A 31 2.36 22.20 8.33
CA SER A 31 3.73 22.70 8.34
C SER A 31 4.28 22.84 6.92
N LEU A 32 5.34 23.65 6.74
CA LEU A 32 5.99 23.85 5.44
C LEU A 32 6.42 22.53 4.77
N PHE A 33 6.77 21.52 5.57
CA PHE A 33 7.07 20.17 5.09
C PHE A 33 5.86 19.55 4.38
N TRP A 34 4.70 19.56 5.04
CA TRP A 34 3.46 19.00 4.50
C TRP A 34 2.94 19.80 3.31
N GLU A 35 3.13 21.11 3.29
CA GLU A 35 2.82 21.93 2.10
C GLU A 35 3.67 21.52 0.89
N LYS A 36 4.98 21.33 1.08
CA LYS A 36 5.87 20.91 0.00
C LYS A 36 5.48 19.51 -0.51
N LEU A 37 5.23 18.58 0.40
CA LEU A 37 4.85 17.22 0.02
C LEU A 37 3.49 17.17 -0.69
N ASN A 38 2.51 17.96 -0.25
CA ASN A 38 1.21 18.08 -0.92
C ASN A 38 1.36 18.65 -2.34
N LYS A 39 2.24 19.63 -2.56
CA LYS A 39 2.52 20.14 -3.92
C LYS A 39 3.06 19.05 -4.83
N ILE A 40 3.98 18.21 -4.34
CA ILE A 40 4.51 17.06 -5.09
C ILE A 40 3.39 16.07 -5.41
N ASN A 41 2.58 15.68 -4.42
CA ASN A 41 1.48 14.73 -4.62
C ASN A 41 0.43 15.26 -5.62
N LEU A 42 0.09 16.55 -5.56
CA LEU A 42 -0.81 17.19 -6.51
C LEU A 42 -0.25 17.16 -7.93
N GLN A 43 1.04 17.45 -8.08
CA GLN A 43 1.72 17.39 -9.37
C GLN A 43 1.78 15.95 -9.92
N GLN A 44 2.01 14.95 -9.07
CA GLN A 44 1.95 13.54 -9.45
C GLN A 44 0.56 13.16 -9.96
N LEU A 45 -0.50 13.55 -9.24
CA LEU A 45 -1.88 13.32 -9.66
C LEU A 45 -2.21 14.00 -10.99
N GLN A 46 -1.78 15.26 -11.18
CA GLN A 46 -2.03 16.00 -12.42
C GLN A 46 -1.27 15.42 -13.62
N THR A 47 -0.06 14.89 -13.42
CA THR A 47 0.80 14.44 -14.54
C THR A 47 0.63 12.96 -14.87
N SER A 48 0.48 12.11 -13.85
CA SER A 48 0.40 10.66 -13.99
C SER A 48 -1.05 10.16 -13.88
N GLY A 49 -1.98 11.00 -13.41
CA GLY A 49 -3.41 10.71 -13.28
C GLY A 49 -3.75 9.88 -12.05
N TYR A 50 -4.99 10.01 -11.57
CA TYR A 50 -5.47 9.28 -10.40
C TYR A 50 -5.42 7.75 -10.59
N GLN A 51 -5.63 7.26 -11.81
CA GLN A 51 -5.52 5.84 -12.15
C GLN A 51 -4.16 5.22 -11.81
N ASN A 52 -3.12 6.04 -11.60
CA ASN A 52 -1.76 5.60 -11.26
C ASN A 52 -1.36 5.97 -9.83
N PHE A 53 -2.33 6.27 -8.97
CA PHE A 53 -2.12 6.66 -7.59
C PHE A 53 -1.21 5.70 -6.80
N LYS A 54 -1.36 4.37 -6.97
CA LYS A 54 -0.53 3.37 -6.27
C LYS A 54 0.91 3.30 -6.78
N ARG A 55 1.20 3.86 -7.95
CA ARG A 55 2.55 3.98 -8.53
C ARG A 55 3.20 5.32 -8.26
N THR A 56 2.44 6.28 -7.73
CA THR A 56 2.88 7.65 -7.54
C THR A 56 2.77 8.02 -6.05
N VAL A 57 1.69 8.70 -5.65
CA VAL A 57 1.47 9.21 -4.29
C VAL A 57 1.64 8.12 -3.23
N ASN A 58 1.18 6.90 -3.48
CA ASN A 58 1.32 5.79 -2.53
C ASN A 58 2.79 5.45 -2.20
N GLN A 59 3.69 5.55 -3.19
CA GLN A 59 5.10 5.26 -3.01
C GLN A 59 5.82 6.26 -2.07
N ASN A 60 5.17 7.38 -1.74
CA ASN A 60 5.71 8.36 -0.79
C ASN A 60 5.44 7.97 0.67
N TYR A 61 4.56 7.00 0.93
CA TYR A 61 4.04 6.72 2.28
C TYR A 61 4.08 5.24 2.69
N PHE A 62 3.49 4.34 1.89
CA PHE A 62 3.18 2.97 2.34
C PHE A 62 3.94 1.89 1.58
N ASN A 63 4.11 2.06 0.27
CA ASN A 63 4.89 1.13 -0.54
C ASN A 63 6.37 1.53 -0.58
N PHE A 64 7.12 1.04 0.40
CA PHE A 64 8.58 1.09 0.33
C PHE A 64 9.08 0.05 -0.65
N LEU A 65 9.68 0.51 -1.74
CA LEU A 65 10.20 -0.34 -2.79
C LEU A 65 11.42 -1.15 -2.30
N VAL A 66 11.19 -2.38 -1.83
CA VAL A 66 12.24 -3.29 -1.39
C VAL A 66 12.84 -4.03 -2.58
N THR A 67 13.88 -3.47 -3.19
CA THR A 67 14.52 -4.01 -4.41
C THR A 67 15.96 -4.48 -4.24
N SER A 68 16.44 -4.57 -2.99
CA SER A 68 17.83 -4.90 -2.69
C SER A 68 17.91 -5.95 -1.58
N PRO A 69 18.81 -6.95 -1.68
CA PRO A 69 18.97 -7.96 -0.64
C PRO A 69 19.57 -7.42 0.66
N ILE A 70 20.21 -6.25 0.62
CA ILE A 70 20.78 -5.59 1.80
C ILE A 70 19.78 -4.65 2.48
N ASN A 71 18.55 -4.56 1.99
CA ASN A 71 17.50 -3.77 2.63
C ASN A 71 17.07 -4.45 3.95
N ASP A 72 16.96 -3.70 5.03
CA ASP A 72 16.62 -4.24 6.35
C ASP A 72 15.29 -5.00 6.38
N GLN A 73 14.28 -4.53 5.65
CA GLN A 73 12.99 -5.22 5.52
C GLN A 73 13.17 -6.56 4.79
N PHE A 74 13.98 -6.57 3.73
CA PHE A 74 14.32 -7.80 3.01
C PHE A 74 15.04 -8.78 3.92
N ILE A 75 16.08 -8.35 4.62
CA ILE A 75 16.89 -9.19 5.51
C ILE A 75 16.02 -9.77 6.62
N SER A 76 15.24 -8.93 7.29
CA SER A 76 14.35 -9.35 8.38
C SER A 76 13.36 -10.42 7.93
N LEU A 77 12.72 -10.19 6.77
CA LEU A 77 11.78 -11.15 6.20
C LEU A 77 12.47 -12.43 5.72
N PHE A 78 13.64 -12.31 5.09
CA PHE A 78 14.43 -13.45 4.64
C PHE A 78 14.85 -14.34 5.81
N LEU A 79 15.30 -13.77 6.93
CA LEU A 79 15.62 -14.51 8.15
C LEU A 79 14.40 -15.23 8.74
N LYS A 80 13.20 -14.64 8.64
CA LYS A 80 11.95 -15.31 9.03
C LYS A 80 11.61 -16.44 8.07
N TRP A 81 11.74 -16.23 6.77
CA TRP A 81 11.50 -17.24 5.73
C TRP A 81 12.45 -18.45 5.86
N LEU A 82 13.70 -18.24 6.25
CA LEU A 82 14.68 -19.32 6.48
C LEU A 82 14.22 -20.33 7.55
N LYS A 83 13.31 -19.97 8.46
CA LYS A 83 12.76 -20.90 9.46
C LYS A 83 11.83 -21.96 8.84
N ASN A 84 11.20 -21.66 7.71
CA ASN A 84 10.32 -22.58 6.98
C ASN A 84 10.32 -22.21 5.49
N PRO A 85 11.39 -22.55 4.75
CA PRO A 85 11.59 -22.05 3.41
C PRO A 85 10.59 -22.69 2.44
N LYS A 86 9.69 -21.86 1.91
CA LYS A 86 8.77 -22.24 0.84
C LYS A 86 9.37 -21.82 -0.50
N LEU A 87 9.90 -22.79 -1.25
CA LEU A 87 10.54 -22.54 -2.56
C LEU A 87 9.57 -21.99 -3.62
N GLY A 88 8.26 -22.08 -3.38
CA GLY A 88 7.26 -21.48 -4.25
C GLY A 88 7.49 -19.99 -4.48
N VAL A 89 8.10 -19.25 -3.55
CA VAL A 89 8.33 -17.80 -3.69
C VAL A 89 9.08 -17.40 -4.97
N PHE A 90 9.86 -18.32 -5.56
CA PHE A 90 10.59 -18.09 -6.81
C PHE A 90 9.73 -18.26 -8.08
N THR A 91 8.52 -18.79 -7.98
CA THR A 91 7.61 -19.00 -9.12
C THR A 91 6.74 -17.77 -9.42
N SER A 92 6.83 -16.72 -8.60
CA SER A 92 6.07 -15.49 -8.77
C SER A 92 6.45 -14.75 -10.06
N ARG A 93 5.46 -14.07 -10.64
CA ARG A 93 5.63 -13.33 -11.90
C ARG A 93 5.28 -11.87 -11.68
N PHE A 94 6.05 -11.00 -12.31
CA PHE A 94 5.77 -9.57 -12.33
C PHE A 94 5.01 -9.29 -13.63
N GLU A 95 3.84 -8.67 -13.52
CA GLU A 95 2.92 -8.43 -14.61
C GLU A 95 2.76 -6.93 -14.90
N GLY A 96 2.48 -6.62 -16.16
CA GLY A 96 2.22 -5.24 -16.59
C GLY A 96 3.43 -4.31 -16.55
N ASP A 97 3.14 -3.02 -16.50
CA ASP A 97 4.15 -1.97 -16.50
C ASP A 97 4.79 -1.80 -15.12
N LYS A 98 6.06 -1.38 -15.11
CA LYS A 98 7.01 -1.48 -13.99
C LYS A 98 7.60 -0.12 -13.63
N TYR A 99 6.92 0.94 -14.07
CA TYR A 99 7.28 2.30 -13.73
C TYR A 99 6.71 2.65 -12.36
N LEU A 100 7.42 3.53 -11.67
CA LEU A 100 7.06 4.13 -10.41
C LEU A 100 7.50 5.59 -10.40
N GLU A 101 6.84 6.38 -9.58
CA GLU A 101 7.21 7.75 -9.27
C GLU A 101 7.26 7.89 -7.75
N CYS A 102 8.46 8.16 -7.22
CA CYS A 102 8.66 8.42 -5.81
C CYS A 102 9.16 9.85 -5.65
N PHE A 103 8.42 10.65 -4.90
CA PHE A 103 8.60 12.10 -4.84
C PHE A 103 8.67 12.69 -6.26
N GLU A 104 9.75 13.39 -6.59
CA GLU A 104 9.95 14.01 -7.90
C GLU A 104 10.66 13.08 -8.91
N HIS A 105 10.90 11.82 -8.55
CA HIS A 105 11.70 10.89 -9.35
C HIS A 105 10.83 9.81 -9.99
N LYS A 106 10.73 9.85 -11.33
CA LYS A 106 10.19 8.76 -12.15
C LYS A 106 11.28 7.77 -12.51
N PHE A 107 11.03 6.49 -12.32
CA PHE A 107 11.97 5.44 -12.69
C PHE A 107 11.24 4.14 -13.05
N LYS A 108 11.98 3.24 -13.72
CA LYS A 108 11.51 1.91 -14.08
C LYS A 108 12.39 0.87 -13.40
N LEU A 109 11.76 -0.15 -12.83
CA LEU A 109 12.49 -1.21 -12.18
C LEU A 109 13.33 -1.99 -13.20
N ASN A 110 14.63 -2.14 -12.94
CA ASN A 110 15.47 -3.03 -13.72
C ASN A 110 15.18 -4.52 -13.39
N PRO A 111 15.63 -5.49 -14.21
CA PRO A 111 15.31 -6.91 -13.97
C PRO A 111 15.75 -7.46 -12.61
N ILE A 112 16.88 -6.98 -12.07
CA ILE A 112 17.38 -7.39 -10.75
C ILE A 112 16.47 -6.85 -9.64
N GLN A 113 16.10 -5.57 -9.72
CA GLN A 113 15.17 -4.94 -8.80
C GLN A 113 13.80 -5.63 -8.82
N GLN A 114 13.29 -5.95 -10.01
CA GLN A 114 12.04 -6.71 -10.17
C GLN A 114 12.13 -8.09 -9.52
N PHE A 115 13.28 -8.76 -9.63
CA PHE A 115 13.52 -10.05 -8.99
C PHE A 115 13.50 -9.94 -7.47
N PHE A 116 14.21 -8.97 -6.89
CA PHE A 116 14.20 -8.81 -5.43
C PHE A 116 12.85 -8.37 -4.90
N TYR A 117 12.16 -7.47 -5.61
CA TYR A 117 10.83 -7.03 -5.20
C TYR A 117 9.79 -8.16 -5.28
N LYS A 118 9.74 -8.94 -6.38
CA LYS A 118 8.82 -10.10 -6.44
C LYS A 118 9.12 -11.11 -5.34
N LEU A 119 10.40 -11.34 -5.06
CA LEU A 119 10.84 -12.32 -4.07
C LEU A 119 10.44 -11.83 -2.67
N PHE A 120 10.67 -10.55 -2.39
CA PHE A 120 10.23 -9.89 -1.17
C PHE A 120 8.72 -10.04 -0.94
N VAL A 121 7.90 -9.60 -1.90
CA VAL A 121 6.43 -9.66 -1.76
C VAL A 121 5.94 -11.11 -1.64
N SER A 122 6.56 -12.06 -2.35
CA SER A 122 6.20 -13.48 -2.23
C SER A 122 6.58 -14.08 -0.87
N MET A 123 7.75 -13.72 -0.32
CA MET A 123 8.12 -14.11 1.04
C MET A 123 7.19 -13.45 2.08
N LEU A 124 6.75 -12.23 1.82
CA LEU A 124 5.85 -11.48 2.70
C LEU A 124 4.46 -12.14 2.72
N TRP A 125 3.99 -12.60 1.56
CA TRP A 125 2.78 -13.41 1.43
C TRP A 125 2.87 -14.69 2.26
N GLU A 126 3.94 -15.48 2.08
CA GLU A 126 4.13 -16.72 2.86
C GLU A 126 4.21 -16.45 4.36
N TYR A 127 4.91 -15.39 4.77
CA TYR A 127 5.01 -14.98 6.17
C TYR A 127 3.65 -14.56 6.74
N THR A 128 2.89 -13.76 6.00
CA THR A 128 1.54 -13.32 6.39
C THR A 128 0.62 -14.52 6.55
N GLY A 129 0.71 -15.52 5.67
CA GLY A 129 -0.03 -16.77 5.78
C GLY A 129 0.28 -17.59 7.04
N THR A 130 1.42 -17.39 7.69
CA THR A 130 1.69 -18.02 9.01
C THR A 130 0.98 -17.35 10.17
N ILE A 131 0.53 -16.10 9.99
CA ILE A 131 -0.17 -15.28 10.99
C ILE A 131 -1.68 -15.30 10.73
N ASP A 132 -2.09 -15.46 9.47
CA ASP A 132 -3.46 -15.35 9.00
C ASP A 132 -4.38 -16.51 9.42
N LYS A 133 -4.80 -16.50 10.69
CA LYS A 133 -5.69 -17.51 11.32
C LYS A 133 -7.09 -17.59 10.71
N GLU A 134 -7.57 -16.48 10.12
CA GLU A 134 -8.93 -16.33 9.59
C GLU A 134 -8.99 -16.50 8.06
N ASN A 135 -7.85 -16.81 7.42
CA ASN A 135 -7.69 -16.97 5.97
C ASN A 135 -8.14 -15.72 5.18
N LEU A 136 -7.80 -14.53 5.67
CA LEU A 136 -8.05 -13.26 5.01
C LEU A 136 -7.33 -13.14 3.66
N LEU A 137 -6.12 -13.68 3.52
CA LEU A 137 -5.40 -13.77 2.24
C LEU A 137 -6.18 -14.55 1.17
N GLU A 138 -7.07 -15.45 1.61
CA GLU A 138 -7.91 -16.20 0.69
C GLU A 138 -9.18 -15.45 0.29
N LYS A 139 -9.67 -14.57 1.17
CA LYS A 139 -10.94 -13.85 1.03
C LYS A 139 -10.79 -12.47 0.41
N LEU A 140 -9.61 -11.86 0.54
CA LEU A 140 -9.32 -10.50 0.12
C LEU A 140 -8.43 -10.48 -1.11
N GLU A 141 -8.63 -9.46 -1.94
CA GLU A 141 -7.85 -9.23 -3.14
C GLU A 141 -7.38 -7.77 -3.19
N GLU A 142 -6.20 -7.57 -3.75
CA GLU A 142 -5.66 -6.23 -3.96
C GLU A 142 -6.54 -5.43 -4.92
N PRO A 143 -7.06 -4.25 -4.54
CA PRO A 143 -7.84 -3.42 -5.44
C PRO A 143 -7.01 -2.97 -6.64
N ILE A 144 -7.53 -3.18 -7.86
CA ILE A 144 -6.89 -2.72 -9.10
C ILE A 144 -6.89 -1.19 -9.25
N GLU A 145 -7.73 -0.50 -8.47
CA GLU A 145 -7.81 0.96 -8.36
C GLU A 145 -6.43 1.56 -8.07
N GLY A 146 -6.07 2.64 -8.76
CA GLY A 146 -4.76 3.28 -8.63
C GLY A 146 -3.60 2.51 -9.25
N ASN A 147 -3.85 1.40 -9.97
CA ASN A 147 -2.89 0.63 -10.77
C ASN A 147 -1.69 0.13 -9.95
N PRO A 148 -1.87 -0.84 -9.03
CA PRO A 148 -0.76 -1.37 -8.22
C PRO A 148 0.33 -2.05 -9.07
N LEU A 149 1.50 -2.28 -8.47
CA LEU A 149 2.49 -3.20 -9.05
C LEU A 149 1.93 -4.62 -8.99
N ARG A 150 1.79 -5.25 -10.15
CA ARG A 150 1.13 -6.55 -10.25
C ARG A 150 2.14 -7.66 -10.10
N ILE A 151 2.02 -8.43 -9.02
CA ILE A 151 2.77 -9.66 -8.83
C ILE A 151 1.77 -10.80 -8.73
N SER A 152 1.88 -11.80 -9.60
CA SER A 152 1.08 -13.01 -9.49
C SER A 152 1.84 -14.10 -8.77
N TYR A 153 1.19 -14.72 -7.79
CA TYR A 153 1.72 -15.81 -7.00
C TYR A 153 0.60 -16.76 -6.57
N LYS A 154 0.79 -18.07 -6.71
CA LYS A 154 -0.24 -19.10 -6.48
C LYS A 154 -1.58 -18.81 -7.17
N GLY A 155 -1.54 -18.19 -8.35
CA GLY A 155 -2.74 -17.83 -9.12
C GLY A 155 -3.47 -16.57 -8.65
N LYS A 156 -2.94 -15.85 -7.65
CA LYS A 156 -3.52 -14.61 -7.12
C LYS A 156 -2.65 -13.40 -7.39
N LEU A 157 -3.29 -12.24 -7.47
CA LEU A 157 -2.60 -10.95 -7.43
C LEU A 157 -2.20 -10.67 -5.98
N ILE A 158 -0.91 -10.62 -5.72
CA ILE A 158 -0.35 -10.32 -4.41
C ILE A 158 0.29 -8.94 -4.42
N SER A 159 0.21 -8.26 -3.28
CA SER A 159 0.79 -6.92 -3.09
C SER A 159 1.39 -6.80 -1.69
N GLN A 160 2.29 -5.83 -1.55
CA GLN A 160 2.81 -5.43 -0.24
C GLN A 160 1.70 -4.81 0.62
N ASP A 161 0.83 -3.98 0.03
CA ASP A 161 -0.28 -3.33 0.72
C ASP A 161 -1.23 -4.35 1.36
N LEU A 162 -1.74 -5.33 0.59
CA LEU A 162 -2.63 -6.37 1.11
C LEU A 162 -2.00 -7.15 2.27
N CYS A 163 -0.73 -7.54 2.14
CA CYS A 163 -0.04 -8.25 3.22
C CYS A 163 0.10 -7.37 4.47
N ASN A 164 0.49 -6.11 4.29
CA ASN A 164 0.66 -5.17 5.39
C ASN A 164 -0.67 -4.87 6.09
N SER A 165 -1.77 -4.69 5.35
CA SER A 165 -3.11 -4.48 5.91
C SER A 165 -3.56 -5.66 6.76
N ILE A 166 -3.30 -6.90 6.32
CA ILE A 166 -3.62 -8.10 7.10
C ILE A 166 -2.74 -8.19 8.35
N LEU A 167 -1.44 -7.92 8.23
CA LEU A 167 -0.53 -7.90 9.39
C LEU A 167 -0.94 -6.83 10.41
N GLU A 168 -1.36 -5.65 9.95
CA GLU A 168 -1.87 -4.57 10.77
C GLU A 168 -3.17 -4.98 11.47
N TYR A 169 -4.13 -5.56 10.75
CA TYR A 169 -5.35 -6.12 11.31
C TYR A 169 -5.05 -7.08 12.48
N TYR A 170 -4.16 -8.06 12.27
CA TYR A 170 -3.80 -8.98 13.36
C TYR A 170 -3.03 -8.30 14.48
N SER A 171 -2.24 -7.26 14.19
CA SER A 171 -1.55 -6.51 15.23
C SER A 171 -2.53 -5.82 16.20
N ILE A 172 -3.66 -5.35 15.68
CA ILE A 172 -4.76 -4.76 16.45
C ILE A 172 -5.58 -5.85 17.13
N MET A 173 -6.13 -6.79 16.36
CA MET A 173 -7.11 -7.77 16.83
C MET A 173 -6.55 -8.82 17.80
N ASN A 174 -5.23 -9.02 17.83
CA ASN A 174 -4.60 -9.87 18.85
C ASN A 174 -4.55 -9.21 20.24
N HIS A 175 -4.75 -7.89 20.34
CA HIS A 175 -4.76 -7.15 21.60
C HIS A 175 -6.16 -6.74 22.06
N VAL A 176 -7.20 -6.95 21.23
CA VAL A 176 -8.59 -6.74 21.62
C VAL A 176 -9.09 -7.93 22.44
N PRO A 177 -9.62 -7.70 23.67
CA PRO A 177 -10.24 -8.75 24.49
C PRO A 177 -11.35 -9.48 23.74
N SER A 178 -11.42 -10.81 23.86
CA SER A 178 -12.35 -11.64 23.10
C SER A 178 -13.82 -11.29 23.34
N ASP A 179 -14.16 -10.86 24.55
CA ASP A 179 -15.48 -10.43 25.00
C ASP A 179 -15.92 -9.06 24.44
N GLU A 180 -14.98 -8.26 23.94
CA GLU A 180 -15.25 -6.95 23.36
C GLU A 180 -15.29 -6.96 21.82
N LYS A 181 -14.84 -8.04 21.18
CA LYS A 181 -14.73 -8.12 19.71
C LYS A 181 -16.06 -7.92 18.97
N GLU A 182 -17.17 -8.41 19.52
CA GLU A 182 -18.48 -8.32 18.88
C GLU A 182 -19.11 -6.92 18.94
N ASN A 183 -18.65 -6.07 19.86
CA ASN A 183 -19.15 -4.71 20.05
C ASN A 183 -18.10 -3.64 19.70
N LEU A 184 -17.02 -4.05 19.02
CA LEU A 184 -15.91 -3.17 18.70
C LEU A 184 -16.28 -2.20 17.57
N THR A 185 -16.28 -0.91 17.88
CA THR A 185 -16.33 0.15 16.87
C THR A 185 -14.94 0.68 16.65
N ILE A 186 -14.37 0.46 15.45
CA ILE A 186 -13.06 0.99 15.07
C ILE A 186 -13.28 2.28 14.30
N SER A 187 -12.64 3.36 14.76
CA SER A 187 -12.56 4.62 14.02
C SER A 187 -11.11 4.85 13.60
N GLU A 188 -10.86 4.86 12.29
CA GLU A 188 -9.54 5.17 11.74
C GLU A 188 -9.35 6.70 11.69
N LEU A 189 -8.40 7.22 12.47
CA LEU A 189 -8.00 8.62 12.40
C LEU A 189 -6.83 8.77 11.45
N GLY A 190 -6.99 9.57 10.39
CA GLY A 190 -5.94 9.81 9.41
C GLY A 190 -5.76 8.69 8.40
N GLY A 191 -6.84 7.94 8.09
CA GLY A 191 -6.77 6.73 7.27
C GLY A 191 -6.23 6.88 5.86
N GLY A 192 -6.02 8.12 5.37
CA GLY A 192 -5.25 8.41 4.16
C GLY A 192 -5.69 7.56 2.96
N MET A 193 -4.96 6.48 2.70
CA MET A 193 -5.17 5.54 1.60
C MET A 193 -6.18 4.42 1.84
N GLY A 194 -6.73 4.30 3.06
CA GLY A 194 -7.64 3.23 3.43
C GLY A 194 -6.97 1.85 3.47
N GLY A 195 -5.75 1.76 4.02
CA GLY A 195 -5.03 0.49 4.14
C GLY A 195 -5.87 -0.59 4.81
N VAL A 196 -6.58 -0.24 5.88
CA VAL A 196 -7.54 -1.13 6.54
C VAL A 196 -8.93 -1.02 5.87
N HIS A 197 -9.38 0.18 5.51
CA HIS A 197 -10.73 0.39 4.96
C HIS A 197 -11.01 -0.26 3.59
N SER A 198 -10.00 -0.44 2.74
CA SER A 198 -10.21 -1.03 1.39
C SER A 198 -10.34 -2.55 1.40
N CYS A 199 -10.13 -3.18 2.56
CA CYS A 199 -10.09 -4.63 2.74
C CYS A 199 -11.19 -5.18 3.65
N PHE A 200 -11.97 -4.33 4.35
CA PHE A 200 -13.02 -4.76 5.28
C PHE A 200 -14.34 -4.02 5.02
#